data_AF-A0A1Z9M5X6-F1
#
_entry.id   AF-A0A1Z9M5X6-F1
#
_cell.length_a   1.000
_cell.length_b   1.000
_cell.length_c   1.000
_cell.angle_alpha   90.00
_cell.angle_beta   90.00
_cell.angle_gamma   90.00
#
_symmetry.space_group_name_H-M   'P 1'
#
loop_
_entity.id
_entity.type
_entity.pdbx_description
1 polymer ?
#
loop_
_entity_poly.entity_id
_entity_poly.type
_entity_poly.pdbx_seq_one_letter_code
_entity_poly.pdbx_strand_id
1 'polypeptide(L)'
;MKIINLLNRVIGNHGRRLKKANEYMYWSPFTSHHKPKLQINVKTGKWHCWVSNQGGHNLFQLFKKLKANREQFTELGELVGKPSHSLSS
;
A
#
# COMPACT_ATOMS: atom_id res chain seq x y z
N MET A 1 9.69 -5.86 7.66
CA MET A 1 8.66 -5.57 6.63
C MET A 1 8.35 -4.07 6.61
N LYS A 2 9.20 -3.24 5.99
CA LYS A 2 9.13 -1.77 6.10
C LYS A 2 7.97 -1.13 5.31
N ILE A 3 7.66 -1.65 4.11
CA ILE A 3 6.59 -1.15 3.23
C ILE A 3 5.19 -1.25 3.86
N ILE A 4 4.91 -2.30 4.64
CA ILE A 4 3.60 -2.51 5.28
C ILE A 4 3.39 -1.48 6.37
N ASN A 5 4.44 -1.17 7.15
CA ASN A 5 4.36 -0.17 8.20
C ASN A 5 4.07 1.23 7.62
N LEU A 6 4.71 1.58 6.52
CA LEU A 6 4.42 2.82 5.79
C LEU A 6 2.97 2.83 5.27
N LEU A 7 2.49 1.73 4.68
CA LEU A 7 1.10 1.61 4.23
C LEU A 7 0.10 1.78 5.39
N ASN A 8 0.35 1.13 6.53
CA ASN A 8 -0.50 1.27 7.71
C ASN A 8 -0.60 2.73 8.18
N ARG A 9 0.52 3.47 8.17
CA ARG A 9 0.57 4.89 8.55
C ARG A 9 -0.16 5.80 7.55
N VAL A 10 0.04 5.58 6.26
CA VAL A 10 -0.55 6.42 5.18
C VAL A 10 -2.04 6.16 5.04
N ILE A 11 -2.47 4.91 5.16
CA ILE A 11 -3.88 4.52 5.07
C ILE A 11 -4.61 4.76 6.40
N GLY A 12 -3.89 4.76 7.52
CA GLY A 12 -4.45 4.96 8.87
C GLY A 12 -5.12 3.71 9.45
N ASN A 13 -4.93 2.53 8.86
CA ASN A 13 -5.43 1.26 9.40
C ASN A 13 -4.47 0.10 9.10
N HIS A 14 -4.64 -1.00 9.84
CA HIS A 14 -3.82 -2.19 9.67
C HIS A 14 -4.39 -3.11 8.58
N GLY A 15 -3.58 -3.38 7.57
CA GLY A 15 -3.92 -4.31 6.51
C GLY A 15 -3.92 -5.76 6.98
N ARG A 16 -4.90 -6.54 6.53
CA ARG A 16 -4.94 -7.98 6.71
C ARG A 16 -4.20 -8.69 5.57
N ARG A 17 -3.22 -9.53 5.90
CA ARG A 17 -2.54 -10.37 4.92
C ARG A 17 -3.50 -11.41 4.33
N LEU A 18 -3.48 -11.57 3.01
CA LEU A 18 -4.27 -12.58 2.30
C LEU A 18 -3.50 -13.89 2.13
N LYS A 19 -4.22 -14.94 1.68
CA LYS A 19 -3.63 -16.25 1.36
C LYS A 19 -2.58 -16.14 0.23
N LYS A 20 -2.78 -15.21 -0.69
CA LYS A 20 -1.87 -14.95 -1.80
C LYS A 20 -0.66 -14.14 -1.31
N ALA A 21 0.54 -14.54 -1.72
CA ALA A 21 1.77 -13.89 -1.30
C ALA A 21 1.80 -12.41 -1.70
N ASN A 22 2.26 -11.55 -0.78
CA ASN A 22 2.41 -10.10 -0.97
C ASN A 22 1.10 -9.33 -1.18
N GLU A 23 -0.05 -9.95 -0.92
CA GLU A 23 -1.36 -9.32 -1.04
C GLU A 23 -1.91 -8.98 0.34
N TYR A 24 -2.37 -7.74 0.49
CA TYR A 24 -2.90 -7.19 1.72
C TYR A 24 -4.23 -6.50 1.45
N MET A 25 -5.19 -6.67 2.37
CA MET A 25 -6.50 -6.04 2.32
C MET A 25 -6.63 -5.01 3.43
N TYR A 26 -6.91 -3.78 3.05
CA TYR A 26 -7.09 -2.63 3.93
C TYR A 26 -8.54 -2.14 3.89
N TRP A 27 -8.94 -1.41 4.93
CA TRP A 27 -10.14 -0.59 4.84
C TRP A 27 -9.87 0.57 3.89
N SER A 28 -10.83 0.80 2.99
CA SER A 28 -10.70 1.85 2.00
C SER A 28 -10.86 3.21 2.68
N PRO A 29 -9.88 4.12 2.58
CA PRO A 29 -10.04 5.49 3.04
C PRO A 29 -10.86 6.35 2.05
N PHE A 30 -11.19 5.79 0.87
CA PHE A 30 -11.97 6.49 -0.16
C PHE A 30 -13.48 6.40 0.06
N THR A 31 -13.95 5.41 0.82
CA THR A 31 -15.37 5.13 1.02
C THR A 31 -15.56 4.41 2.33
N SER A 32 -16.57 4.82 3.09
CA SER A 32 -16.94 4.14 4.33
C SER A 32 -17.63 2.81 3.99
N HIS A 33 -17.00 1.70 4.36
CA HIS A 33 -17.54 0.36 4.15
C HIS A 33 -17.12 -0.57 5.30
N HIS A 34 -18.03 -1.40 5.79
CA HIS A 34 -17.79 -2.23 6.97
C HIS A 34 -16.73 -3.33 6.76
N LYS A 35 -16.42 -3.67 5.49
CA LYS A 35 -15.41 -4.66 5.15
C LYS A 35 -14.19 -4.02 4.46
N PRO A 36 -12.97 -4.55 4.70
CA PRO A 36 -11.79 -4.12 3.97
C PRO A 36 -11.94 -4.52 2.50
N LYS A 37 -11.73 -3.55 1.61
CA LYS A 37 -11.97 -3.69 0.17
C LYS A 37 -10.88 -3.01 -0.67
N LEU A 38 -9.88 -2.42 -0.03
CA LEU A 38 -8.68 -1.92 -0.70
C LEU A 38 -7.63 -3.03 -0.71
N GLN A 39 -7.45 -3.66 -1.86
CA GLN A 39 -6.46 -4.70 -2.07
C GLN A 39 -5.16 -4.09 -2.60
N ILE A 40 -4.02 -4.45 -2.02
CA ILE A 40 -2.70 -3.93 -2.36
C ILE A 40 -1.72 -5.08 -2.49
N ASN A 41 -1.03 -5.12 -3.61
CA ASN A 41 0.13 -5.99 -3.82
C ASN A 41 1.41 -5.20 -3.53
N VAL A 42 2.11 -5.51 -2.45
CA VAL A 42 3.34 -4.79 -2.05
C VAL A 42 4.55 -5.13 -2.91
N LYS A 43 4.50 -6.21 -3.69
CA LYS A 43 5.58 -6.63 -4.60
C LYS A 43 5.47 -5.94 -5.96
N THR A 44 4.28 -5.91 -6.54
CA THR A 44 4.05 -5.28 -7.86
C THR A 44 3.66 -3.82 -7.75
N GLY A 45 3.22 -3.37 -6.58
CA GLY A 45 2.70 -2.02 -6.35
C GLY A 45 1.30 -1.79 -6.89
N LYS A 46 0.65 -2.82 -7.46
CA LYS A 46 -0.73 -2.76 -7.93
C LYS A 46 -1.69 -2.66 -6.75
N TRP A 47 -2.73 -1.86 -6.89
CA TRP A 47 -3.77 -1.72 -5.89
C TRP A 47 -5.13 -1.50 -6.54
N HIS A 48 -6.17 -1.96 -5.86
CA HIS A 48 -7.55 -1.83 -6.34
C HIS A 48 -8.50 -1.74 -5.15
N CYS A 49 -9.39 -0.75 -5.16
CA CYS A 49 -10.50 -0.63 -4.24
C CYS A 49 -11.77 -1.15 -4.91
N TRP A 50 -12.25 -2.29 -4.42
CA TRP A 50 -13.44 -2.98 -4.95
C TRP A 50 -14.77 -2.27 -4.69
N VAL A 51 -14.78 -1.18 -3.90
CA VAL A 51 -16.00 -0.41 -3.60
C VAL A 51 -16.07 0.86 -4.45
N SER A 52 -14.99 1.64 -4.51
CA SER A 52 -14.94 2.87 -5.30
C SER A 52 -14.51 2.66 -6.76
N ASN A 53 -14.21 1.41 -7.14
CA ASN A 53 -13.64 1.02 -8.43
C ASN A 53 -12.35 1.79 -8.80
N GLN A 54 -11.66 2.34 -7.80
CA GLN A 54 -10.39 3.04 -7.99
C GLN A 54 -9.26 2.04 -7.95
N GLY A 55 -8.31 2.16 -8.87
CA GLY A 55 -7.11 1.33 -8.86
C GLY A 55 -5.93 2.03 -9.48
N GLY A 56 -4.78 1.41 -9.36
CA GLY A 56 -3.55 1.88 -9.96
C GLY A 56 -2.52 0.77 -10.04
N HIS A 57 -1.53 0.97 -10.91
CA HIS A 57 -0.46 0.00 -11.12
C HIS A 57 0.74 0.20 -10.19
N ASN A 58 0.84 1.38 -9.56
CA ASN A 58 1.97 1.77 -8.73
C ASN A 58 1.49 2.38 -7.40
N LEU A 59 2.24 2.17 -6.31
CA LEU A 59 1.93 2.73 -4.99
C LEU A 59 2.01 4.25 -4.94
N PHE A 60 2.78 4.88 -5.82
CA PHE A 60 2.80 6.34 -5.95
C PHE A 60 1.44 6.92 -6.30
N GLN A 61 0.66 6.22 -7.15
CA GLN A 61 -0.71 6.64 -7.49
C GLN A 61 -1.63 6.54 -6.27
N LEU A 62 -1.45 5.49 -5.47
CA LEU A 62 -2.18 5.32 -4.21
C LEU A 62 -1.87 6.48 -3.26
N PHE A 63 -0.59 6.77 -3.01
CA PHE A 63 -0.17 7.82 -2.09
C PHE A 63 -0.67 9.20 -2.52
N LYS A 64 -0.71 9.47 -3.83
CA LYS A 64 -1.28 10.69 -4.39
C LYS A 64 -2.77 10.81 -4.09
N LYS A 65 -3.52 9.71 -4.24
CA LYS A 65 -4.95 9.63 -3.91
C LYS A 65 -5.21 9.80 -2.41
N LEU A 66 -4.30 9.29 -1.58
CA LEU A 66 -4.34 9.41 -0.12
C LEU A 66 -3.82 10.76 0.40
N LYS A 67 -3.39 11.67 -0.49
CA LYS A 67 -2.78 12.95 -0.14
C LYS A 67 -1.62 12.79 0.86
N ALA A 68 -0.79 11.77 0.63
CA ALA A 68 0.39 11.51 1.45
C ALA A 68 1.37 12.69 1.44
N ASN A 69 2.09 12.89 2.53
CA ASN A 69 3.09 13.96 2.66
C ASN A 69 4.37 13.63 1.89
N ARG A 70 5.18 14.65 1.62
CA ARG A 70 6.45 14.53 0.88
C ARG A 70 7.43 13.53 1.52
N GLU A 71 7.47 13.45 2.84
CA GLU A 71 8.28 12.47 3.57
C GLU A 71 7.84 11.03 3.27
N GLN A 72 6.52 10.77 3.25
CA GLN A 72 5.97 9.45 2.94
C GLN A 72 6.26 9.04 1.50
N PHE A 73 6.23 10.00 0.56
CA PHE A 73 6.64 9.75 -0.82
C PHE A 73 8.15 9.44 -0.95
N THR A 74 8.98 10.11 -0.17
CA THR A 74 10.44 9.86 -0.14
C THR A 74 10.71 8.46 0.40
N GLU A 75 10.10 8.10 1.54
CA GLU A 75 10.20 6.76 2.13
C GLU A 75 9.70 5.68 1.17
N LEU A 76 8.59 5.93 0.47
CA LEU A 76 8.09 5.01 -0.56
C LEU A 76 9.09 4.81 -1.70
N GLY A 77 9.71 5.89 -2.19
CA GLY A 77 10.73 5.83 -3.23
C GLY A 77 11.96 5.03 -2.81
N GLU A 78 12.40 5.20 -1.57
CA GLU A 78 13.49 4.40 -1.02
C GLU A 78 13.13 2.91 -0.87
N LEU A 79 11.88 2.60 -0.53
CA LEU A 79 11.45 1.22 -0.32
C LEU A 79 11.15 0.47 -1.63
N VAL A 80 10.59 1.15 -2.63
CA VAL A 80 10.22 0.58 -3.92
C VAL A 80 11.40 0.64 -4.91
N GLY A 81 12.23 1.67 -4.83
CA GLY A 81 13.41 1.89 -5.69
C GLY A 81 14.66 1.15 -5.23
N LYS A 82 14.69 0.56 -4.04
CA LYS A 82 15.73 -0.40 -3.65
C LYS A 82 15.31 -1.80 -4.14
N PRO A 83 15.92 -2.36 -5.21
CA PRO A 83 15.87 -3.80 -5.39
C PRO A 83 16.46 -4.39 -4.11
N SER A 84 15.76 -5.35 -3.51
CA SER A 84 16.22 -6.07 -2.34
C SER A 84 17.46 -6.90 -2.70
N HIS A 85 18.62 -6.26 -2.78
CA HIS A 85 19.90 -6.91 -2.62
C HIS A 85 20.39 -6.64 -1.20
N SER A 86 20.35 -7.72 -0.42
CA SER A 86 21.32 -8.11 0.60
C SER A 86 21.77 -7.06 1.61
N LEU A 87 21.39 -7.26 2.87
CA LEU A 87 22.29 -7.10 4.02
C LEU A 87 21.73 -7.95 5.17
N SER A 88 22.06 -9.24 5.12
CA SER A 88 22.36 -10.00 6.33
C SER A 88 23.86 -10.23 6.25
N SER A 89 24.56 -9.48 7.10
CA SER A 89 25.96 -9.62 7.47
C SER A 89 26.27 -10.99 8.05
#